data_AF-A0A3B0RG57-F1
#
_entry.id   AF-A0A3B0RG57-F1
#
_cell.length_a   1.000
_cell.length_b   1.000
_cell.length_c   1.000
_cell.angle_alpha   90.00
_cell.angle_beta   90.00
_cell.angle_gamma   90.00
#
_symmetry.space_group_name_H-M   'P 1'
#
loop_
_entity.id
_entity.type
_entity.pdbx_description
1 polymer ?
#
loop_
_entity_poly.entity_id
_entity_poly.type
_entity_poly.pdbx_seq_one_letter_code
_entity_poly.pdbx_strand_id
1 'polypeptide(L)'
;MGQYAQIASIIVTLGAVFLAITVALWAFRLTTGARAVNLKWRKRALALETKVSQADSIFAAHPGLVLVWADELANDDSTVANWGKPNLFGSPVALGAMLKFTENTGHSDPALGILDGLADFEARNASGEDTTLRLVLQELRKNGTAFSLTIIGPTGRFIEADGRAAGAQVVVWLTDSTIKGLEESGARGRLEEVRQVISEDPVAFVDMLSKAPFPVWRLSSGQKLIWANKCYIETVEAKSLDAAMKAQTMLTPDYLEMTTASLAQNDAKSGV
;
A
#
# COMPACT_ATOMS: atom_id res chain seq x y z
N MET A 1 80.97 5.96 -42.97
CA MET A 1 79.91 6.38 -42.01
C MET A 1 78.50 5.91 -42.37
N GLY A 2 78.13 5.71 -43.64
CA GLY A 2 76.75 5.32 -44.03
C GLY A 2 76.27 3.95 -43.53
N GLN A 3 77.16 2.96 -43.43
CA GLN A 3 76.78 1.59 -43.03
C GLN A 3 76.33 1.49 -41.56
N TYR A 4 76.96 2.25 -40.64
CA TYR A 4 76.57 2.29 -39.22
C TYR A 4 75.24 3.01 -39.01
N ALA A 5 74.95 4.07 -39.78
CA ALA A 5 73.68 4.78 -39.73
C ALA A 5 72.51 3.91 -40.22
N GLN A 6 72.75 3.11 -41.26
CA GLN A 6 71.75 2.18 -41.78
C GLN A 6 71.44 1.06 -40.77
N ILE A 7 72.47 0.47 -40.15
CA ILE A 7 72.28 -0.53 -39.08
C ILE A 7 71.52 0.06 -37.89
N ALA A 8 71.84 1.29 -37.48
CA ALA A 8 71.12 1.98 -36.40
C ALA A 8 69.64 2.21 -36.75
N SER A 9 69.30 2.62 -37.97
CA SER A 9 67.91 2.80 -38.39
C SER A 9 67.10 1.50 -38.42
N ILE A 10 67.73 0.38 -38.80
CA ILE A 10 67.09 -0.94 -38.80
C ILE A 10 66.81 -1.39 -37.36
N ILE A 11 67.75 -1.18 -36.44
CA ILE A 11 67.58 -1.53 -35.03
C ILE A 11 66.43 -0.71 -34.40
N VAL A 12 66.38 0.60 -34.67
CA VAL A 12 65.33 1.48 -34.13
C VAL A 12 63.95 1.12 -34.69
N THR A 13 63.84 0.86 -35.99
CA THR A 13 62.55 0.47 -36.60
C THR A 13 62.09 -0.91 -36.13
N LEU A 14 63.00 -1.88 -36.02
CA LEU A 14 62.69 -3.20 -35.48
C LEU A 14 62.23 -3.11 -34.02
N GLY A 15 62.89 -2.31 -33.20
CA GLY A 15 62.51 -2.05 -31.81
C GLY A 15 61.15 -1.38 -31.69
N ALA A 16 60.85 -0.40 -32.54
CA ALA A 16 59.54 0.26 -32.57
C ALA A 16 58.41 -0.69 -32.96
N VAL A 17 58.63 -1.58 -33.95
CA VAL A 17 57.65 -2.61 -34.33
C VAL A 17 57.43 -3.58 -33.18
N PHE A 18 58.48 -4.03 -32.50
CA PHE A 18 58.36 -4.95 -31.37
C PHE A 18 57.59 -4.32 -30.20
N LEU A 19 57.85 -3.03 -29.90
CA LEU A 19 57.11 -2.28 -28.90
C LEU A 19 55.64 -2.13 -29.29
N ALA A 20 55.35 -1.80 -30.55
CA ALA A 20 53.97 -1.69 -31.03
C ALA A 20 53.20 -3.01 -30.88
N ILE A 21 53.83 -4.14 -31.20
CA ILE A 21 53.23 -5.47 -31.06
C ILE A 21 52.97 -5.81 -29.58
N THR A 22 53.93 -5.55 -28.68
CA THR A 22 53.77 -5.83 -27.25
C THR A 22 52.67 -4.97 -26.61
N VAL A 23 52.59 -3.67 -26.96
CA VAL A 23 51.52 -2.79 -26.51
C VAL A 23 50.16 -3.22 -27.06
N ALA A 24 50.07 -3.62 -28.33
CA ALA A 24 48.82 -4.12 -28.92
C ALA A 24 48.33 -5.40 -28.21
N LEU A 25 49.24 -6.34 -27.93
CA LEU A 25 48.91 -7.56 -27.18
C LEU A 25 48.48 -7.26 -25.73
N TRP A 26 49.13 -6.31 -25.08
CA TRP A 26 48.77 -5.89 -23.73
C TRP A 26 47.39 -5.22 -23.69
N ALA A 27 47.11 -4.30 -24.62
CA ALA A 27 45.80 -3.66 -24.77
C ALA A 27 44.69 -4.67 -25.09
N PHE A 28 44.97 -5.65 -25.94
CA PHE A 28 44.03 -6.73 -26.25
C PHE A 28 43.72 -7.59 -25.01
N ARG A 29 44.73 -7.91 -24.20
CA ARG A 29 44.53 -8.67 -22.95
C ARG A 29 43.70 -7.89 -21.92
N LEU A 30 43.91 -6.59 -21.78
CA LEU A 30 43.13 -5.74 -20.87
C LEU A 30 41.67 -5.62 -21.31
N THR A 31 41.44 -5.43 -22.61
CA THR A 31 40.08 -5.27 -23.16
C THR A 31 39.27 -6.56 -23.15
N THR A 32 39.89 -7.72 -23.38
CA THR A 32 39.22 -9.02 -23.32
C THR A 32 38.73 -9.36 -21.91
N GLY A 33 39.51 -9.06 -20.87
CA GLY A 33 39.11 -9.23 -19.47
C GLY A 33 37.89 -8.37 -19.10
N ALA A 34 37.93 -7.07 -19.45
CA ALA A 34 36.82 -6.15 -19.18
C ALA A 34 35.52 -6.55 -19.89
N ARG A 35 35.59 -7.00 -21.14
CA ARG A 35 34.43 -7.49 -21.90
C ARG A 35 33.82 -8.74 -21.29
N ALA A 36 34.64 -9.71 -20.87
CA ALA A 36 34.16 -10.94 -20.24
C ALA A 36 33.44 -10.66 -18.91
N VAL A 37 33.96 -9.72 -18.10
CA VAL A 37 33.32 -9.28 -16.86
C VAL A 37 31.98 -8.59 -17.16
N ASN A 38 31.94 -7.63 -18.10
CA ASN A 38 30.71 -6.95 -18.49
C ASN A 38 29.63 -7.91 -19.00
N LEU A 39 30.00 -8.93 -19.78
CA LEU A 39 29.06 -9.95 -20.23
C LEU A 39 28.49 -10.76 -19.06
N LYS A 40 29.30 -11.10 -18.05
CA LYS A 40 28.82 -11.79 -16.84
C LYS A 40 27.87 -10.91 -16.04
N TRP A 41 28.16 -9.62 -15.87
CA TRP A 41 27.26 -8.68 -15.19
C TRP A 41 25.93 -8.53 -15.93
N ARG A 42 25.96 -8.35 -17.25
CA ARG A 42 24.74 -8.30 -18.08
C ARG A 42 23.91 -9.58 -17.96
N LYS A 43 24.54 -10.76 -18.01
CA LYS A 43 23.84 -12.03 -17.83
C LYS A 43 23.20 -12.15 -16.44
N ARG A 44 23.89 -11.70 -15.38
CA ARG A 44 23.33 -11.67 -14.02
C ARG A 44 22.18 -10.68 -13.89
N ALA A 45 22.30 -9.49 -14.47
CA ALA A 45 21.23 -8.50 -14.48
C ALA A 45 19.98 -9.06 -15.18
N LEU A 46 20.13 -9.61 -16.40
CA LEU A 46 19.03 -10.25 -17.12
C LEU A 46 18.42 -11.43 -16.34
N ALA A 47 19.24 -12.24 -15.68
CA ALA A 47 18.75 -13.35 -14.88
C ALA A 47 17.96 -12.87 -13.63
N LEU A 48 18.39 -11.79 -12.99
CA LEU A 48 17.68 -11.18 -11.87
C LEU A 48 16.36 -10.55 -12.35
N GLU A 49 16.39 -9.82 -13.46
CA GLU A 49 15.20 -9.22 -14.07
C GLU A 49 14.17 -10.29 -14.45
N THR A 50 14.62 -11.41 -15.03
CA THR A 50 13.75 -12.55 -15.34
C THR A 50 13.11 -13.13 -14.07
N LYS A 51 13.87 -13.25 -12.98
CA LYS A 51 13.35 -13.75 -11.69
C LYS A 51 12.33 -12.80 -11.07
N VAL A 52 12.57 -11.49 -11.13
CA VAL A 52 11.61 -10.47 -10.65
C VAL A 52 10.34 -10.53 -11.48
N SER A 53 10.44 -10.50 -12.81
CA SER A 53 9.29 -10.60 -13.71
C SER A 53 8.49 -11.90 -13.50
N GLN A 54 9.18 -13.01 -13.22
CA GLN A 54 8.53 -14.27 -12.86
C GLN A 54 7.78 -14.18 -11.53
N ALA A 55 8.38 -13.57 -10.50
CA ALA A 55 7.72 -13.35 -9.21
C ALA A 55 6.49 -12.44 -9.35
N ASP A 56 6.62 -11.31 -10.06
CA ASP A 56 5.53 -10.37 -10.31
C ASP A 56 4.37 -11.04 -11.06
N SER A 57 4.69 -11.90 -12.03
CA SER A 57 3.68 -12.67 -12.78
C SER A 57 2.90 -13.63 -11.89
N ILE A 58 3.57 -14.25 -10.91
CA ILE A 58 2.92 -15.15 -9.94
C ILE A 58 1.95 -14.35 -9.05
N PHE A 59 2.37 -13.18 -8.55
CA PHE A 59 1.48 -12.34 -7.76
C PHE A 59 0.32 -11.76 -8.57
N ALA A 60 0.53 -11.43 -9.85
CA ALA A 60 -0.53 -10.97 -10.74
C ALA A 60 -1.60 -12.03 -11.01
N ALA A 61 -1.24 -13.32 -10.92
CA ALA A 61 -2.18 -14.43 -11.02
C ALA A 61 -3.03 -14.65 -9.75
N HIS A 62 -2.70 -13.98 -8.64
CA HIS A 62 -3.51 -14.05 -7.43
C HIS A 62 -4.87 -13.36 -7.66
N PRO A 63 -6.01 -14.01 -7.32
CA PRO A 63 -7.34 -13.46 -7.57
C PRO A 63 -7.68 -12.24 -6.70
N GLY A 64 -6.87 -11.95 -5.68
CA GLY A 64 -6.96 -10.75 -4.86
C GLY A 64 -5.76 -9.80 -5.03
N LEU A 65 -5.59 -8.97 -4.03
CA LEU A 65 -4.52 -8.00 -3.88
C LEU A 65 -3.57 -8.46 -2.78
N VAL A 66 -2.27 -8.27 -2.98
CA VAL A 66 -1.21 -8.59 -2.02
C VAL A 66 -0.43 -7.33 -1.73
N LEU A 67 -0.39 -6.92 -0.47
CA LEU A 67 0.39 -5.79 0.03
C LEU A 67 1.60 -6.35 0.77
N VAL A 68 2.80 -5.92 0.39
CA VAL A 68 4.06 -6.37 0.97
C VAL A 68 4.86 -5.18 1.49
N TRP A 69 5.20 -5.20 2.78
CA TRP A 69 6.11 -4.24 3.38
C TRP A 69 7.51 -4.83 3.40
N ALA A 70 8.41 -4.30 2.55
CA ALA A 70 9.72 -4.90 2.27
C ALA A 70 10.85 -4.39 3.19
N ASP A 71 10.75 -3.16 3.71
CA ASP A 71 11.69 -2.57 4.65
C ASP A 71 11.03 -1.36 5.37
N GLU A 72 11.52 -1.07 6.58
CA GLU A 72 11.07 -0.09 7.58
C GLU A 72 9.92 -0.48 8.52
N LEU A 73 10.32 -1.29 9.50
CA LEU A 73 9.87 -1.21 10.89
C LEU A 73 10.62 -0.10 11.68
N ALA A 74 11.32 0.81 11.00
CA ALA A 74 12.16 1.82 11.65
C ALA A 74 12.24 3.11 10.83
N ASN A 75 11.84 4.22 11.45
CA ASN A 75 12.13 5.62 11.09
C ASN A 75 11.10 6.43 10.29
N ASP A 76 9.81 6.37 10.65
CA ASP A 76 8.98 7.58 10.47
C ASP A 76 8.42 7.98 11.84
N ASP A 77 9.12 8.93 12.47
CA ASP A 77 8.84 9.55 13.76
C ASP A 77 7.66 10.55 13.67
N SER A 78 6.71 10.30 12.76
CA SER A 78 5.54 11.15 12.56
C SER A 78 4.33 10.54 13.25
N THR A 79 3.84 11.28 14.23
CA THR A 79 2.71 11.03 15.14
C THR A 79 1.32 10.92 14.49
N VAL A 80 1.21 10.48 13.23
CA VAL A 80 -0.08 10.23 12.57
C VAL A 80 0.03 8.95 11.74
N ALA A 81 -0.64 7.90 12.19
CA ALA A 81 -1.18 6.73 11.46
C ALA A 81 -0.68 6.47 10.02
N ASN A 82 0.63 6.49 9.77
CA ASN A 82 1.17 6.27 8.44
C ASN A 82 1.28 4.76 8.22
N TRP A 83 0.61 4.25 7.19
CA TRP A 83 0.61 2.83 6.85
C TRP A 83 1.98 2.33 6.39
N GLY A 84 3.02 3.17 6.34
CA GLY A 84 4.27 2.87 5.66
C GLY A 84 4.04 2.75 4.16
N LYS A 85 5.06 2.34 3.38
CA LYS A 85 4.95 2.20 1.92
C LYS A 85 4.89 0.73 1.51
N PRO A 86 3.70 0.11 1.44
CA PRO A 86 3.56 -1.24 0.90
C PRO A 86 3.76 -1.26 -0.61
N ASN A 87 4.41 -2.31 -1.09
CA ASN A 87 4.35 -2.69 -2.50
C ASN A 87 3.04 -3.42 -2.77
N LEU A 88 2.38 -3.05 -3.86
CA LEU A 88 1.06 -3.52 -4.25
C LEU A 88 1.16 -4.50 -5.42
N PHE A 89 0.67 -5.72 -5.24
CA PHE A 89 0.63 -6.74 -6.28
C PHE A 89 -0.77 -7.35 -6.39
N GLY A 90 -1.10 -7.95 -7.53
CA GLY A 90 -2.38 -8.63 -7.72
C GLY A 90 -2.91 -8.47 -9.13
N SER A 91 -4.07 -9.09 -9.38
CA SER A 91 -4.70 -8.97 -10.69
C SER A 91 -5.22 -7.54 -10.94
N PRO A 92 -5.18 -7.05 -12.20
CA PRO A 92 -5.77 -5.74 -12.55
C PRO A 92 -7.26 -5.62 -12.20
N VAL A 93 -7.98 -6.74 -12.23
CA VAL A 93 -9.40 -6.82 -11.88
C VAL A 93 -9.59 -6.57 -10.38
N ALA A 94 -8.81 -7.22 -9.53
CA ALA A 94 -8.84 -7.01 -8.08
C ALA A 94 -8.44 -5.57 -7.73
N LEU A 95 -7.43 -5.02 -8.40
CA LEU A 95 -7.02 -3.63 -8.19
C LEU A 95 -8.16 -2.66 -8.52
N GLY A 96 -8.80 -2.81 -9.69
CA GLY A 96 -9.93 -1.97 -10.08
C GLY A 96 -11.13 -2.09 -9.12
N ALA A 97 -11.35 -3.28 -8.56
CA ALA A 97 -12.36 -3.49 -7.53
C ALA A 97 -12.06 -2.74 -6.22
N MET A 98 -10.78 -2.65 -5.84
CA MET A 98 -10.33 -2.00 -4.60
C MET A 98 -10.19 -0.48 -4.73
N LEU A 99 -9.89 0.04 -5.94
CA LEU A 99 -9.81 1.48 -6.19
C LEU A 99 -11.12 2.24 -5.90
N LYS A 100 -12.27 1.56 -5.92
CA LYS A 100 -13.55 2.16 -5.50
C LYS A 100 -13.54 2.61 -4.04
N PHE A 101 -12.71 2.00 -3.19
CA PHE A 101 -12.58 2.36 -1.79
C PHE A 101 -11.61 3.55 -1.58
N THR A 102 -10.92 4.00 -2.63
CA THR A 102 -9.94 5.10 -2.54
C THR A 102 -10.51 6.46 -2.93
N GLU A 103 -11.76 6.53 -3.39
CA GLU A 103 -12.37 7.76 -3.93
C GLU A 103 -12.33 8.94 -2.94
N ASN A 104 -12.26 8.65 -1.63
CA ASN A 104 -12.29 9.66 -0.56
C ASN A 104 -10.96 9.84 0.20
N THR A 105 -9.90 9.08 -0.13
CA THR A 105 -8.69 9.06 0.71
C THR A 105 -7.63 10.06 0.26
N GLY A 106 -7.68 10.55 -0.99
CA GLY A 106 -6.83 11.65 -1.45
C GLY A 106 -5.33 11.40 -1.48
N HIS A 107 -4.93 10.13 -1.34
CA HIS A 107 -3.54 9.70 -1.48
C HIS A 107 -3.20 9.57 -2.97
N SER A 108 -1.99 9.96 -3.37
CA SER A 108 -1.48 9.74 -4.74
C SER A 108 -1.07 8.29 -4.98
N ASP A 109 -0.71 7.57 -3.91
CA ASP A 109 -0.37 6.16 -3.95
C ASP A 109 -1.65 5.30 -3.78
N PRO A 110 -1.99 4.43 -4.75
CA PRO A 110 -3.17 3.57 -4.66
C PRO A 110 -3.11 2.61 -3.46
N ALA A 111 -1.92 2.15 -3.05
CA ALA A 111 -1.79 1.18 -1.96
C ALA A 111 -2.21 1.80 -0.62
N LEU A 112 -1.74 3.02 -0.35
CA LEU A 112 -2.14 3.81 0.81
C LEU A 112 -3.62 4.15 0.76
N GLY A 113 -4.12 4.55 -0.41
CA GLY A 113 -5.53 4.89 -0.58
C GLY A 113 -6.47 3.73 -0.26
N ILE A 114 -6.10 2.49 -0.63
CA ILE A 114 -6.91 1.29 -0.36
C ILE A 114 -6.90 0.97 1.14
N LEU A 115 -5.73 0.98 1.76
CA LEU A 115 -5.60 0.69 3.20
C LEU A 115 -6.37 1.71 4.02
N ASP A 116 -6.21 2.99 3.72
CA ASP A 116 -6.89 4.07 4.43
C ASP A 116 -8.41 3.97 4.23
N GLY A 117 -8.85 3.64 3.01
CA GLY A 117 -10.26 3.46 2.70
C GLY A 117 -10.87 2.28 3.46
N LEU A 118 -10.10 1.19 3.65
CA LEU A 118 -10.57 -0.03 4.30
C LEU A 118 -10.41 -0.03 5.83
N ALA A 119 -9.55 0.83 6.35
CA ALA A 119 -9.05 0.77 7.72
C ALA A 119 -10.12 0.81 8.82
N ASP A 120 -11.13 1.66 8.62
CA ASP A 120 -12.11 2.02 9.65
C ASP A 120 -13.48 1.37 9.42
N PHE A 121 -13.58 0.44 8.46
CA PHE A 121 -14.78 -0.37 8.32
C PHE A 121 -14.85 -1.41 9.44
N GLU A 122 -16.08 -1.71 9.85
CA GLU A 122 -16.35 -2.81 10.78
C GLU A 122 -15.88 -4.12 10.16
N ALA A 123 -15.05 -4.83 10.92
CA ALA A 123 -14.52 -6.12 10.55
C ALA A 123 -14.79 -7.15 11.64
N ARG A 124 -15.05 -8.38 11.23
CA ARG A 124 -15.16 -9.53 12.13
C ARG A 124 -13.90 -10.37 12.04
N ASN A 125 -13.23 -10.62 13.16
CA ASN A 125 -12.10 -11.54 13.20
C ASN A 125 -12.57 -13.01 13.11
N ALA A 126 -11.62 -13.94 12.97
CA ALA A 126 -11.92 -15.38 12.94
C ALA A 126 -12.64 -15.89 14.21
N SER A 127 -12.47 -15.21 15.35
CA SER A 127 -13.15 -15.52 16.63
C SER A 127 -14.58 -14.97 16.71
N GLY A 128 -14.98 -14.12 15.77
CA GLY A 128 -16.29 -13.48 15.69
C GLY A 128 -16.43 -12.18 16.49
N GLU A 129 -15.33 -11.64 17.00
CA GLU A 129 -15.27 -10.33 17.67
C GLU A 129 -15.18 -9.20 16.64
N ASP A 130 -15.75 -8.05 16.99
CA ASP A 130 -15.71 -6.85 16.17
C ASP A 130 -14.35 -6.14 16.34
N THR A 131 -13.72 -5.81 15.22
CA THR A 131 -12.41 -5.15 15.16
C THR A 131 -12.32 -4.30 13.90
N THR A 132 -11.15 -3.72 13.65
CA THR A 132 -10.86 -2.93 12.44
C THR A 132 -9.55 -3.38 11.82
N LEU A 133 -9.39 -3.18 10.51
CA LEU A 133 -8.14 -3.49 9.81
C LEU A 133 -6.96 -2.72 10.40
N ARG A 134 -7.20 -1.48 10.87
CA ARG A 134 -6.19 -0.64 11.52
C ARG A 134 -5.55 -1.31 12.73
N LEU A 135 -6.39 -1.82 13.64
CA LEU A 135 -5.93 -2.41 14.89
C LEU A 135 -5.13 -3.68 14.66
N VAL A 136 -5.69 -4.62 13.90
CA VAL A 136 -5.01 -5.91 13.64
C VAL A 136 -3.72 -5.73 12.84
N LEU A 137 -3.66 -4.75 11.94
CA LEU A 137 -2.45 -4.47 11.17
C LEU A 137 -1.37 -3.83 12.06
N GLN A 138 -1.77 -3.02 13.04
CA GLN A 138 -0.84 -2.49 14.04
C GLN A 138 -0.27 -3.62 14.91
N GLU A 139 -1.10 -4.56 15.35
CA GLU A 139 -0.64 -5.76 16.10
C GLU A 139 0.27 -6.65 15.26
N LEU A 140 -0.06 -6.88 13.99
CA LEU A 140 0.77 -7.64 13.07
C LEU A 140 2.16 -7.01 12.90
N ARG A 141 2.24 -5.68 12.82
CA ARG A 141 3.53 -4.96 12.68
C ARG A 141 4.34 -4.93 13.96
N LYS A 142 3.69 -4.73 15.12
CA LYS A 142 4.38 -4.65 16.42
C LYS A 142 4.82 -6.02 16.92
N ASN A 143 3.94 -7.01 16.83
CA ASN A 143 4.10 -8.30 17.50
C ASN A 143 4.22 -9.48 16.53
N GLY A 144 4.00 -9.28 15.22
CA GLY A 144 3.98 -10.38 14.25
C GLY A 144 2.73 -11.27 14.32
N THR A 145 1.69 -10.84 15.05
CA THR A 145 0.45 -11.62 15.22
C THR A 145 -0.30 -11.72 13.90
N ALA A 146 -0.41 -12.94 13.36
CA ALA A 146 -1.21 -13.19 12.16
C ALA A 146 -2.70 -12.94 12.44
N PHE A 147 -3.42 -12.42 11.44
CA PHE A 147 -4.86 -12.20 11.54
C PHE A 147 -5.57 -12.71 10.29
N SER A 148 -6.87 -12.97 10.45
CA SER A 148 -7.82 -13.23 9.37
C SER A 148 -9.13 -12.57 9.78
N LEU A 149 -9.65 -11.69 8.93
CA LEU A 149 -10.88 -10.96 9.19
C LEU A 149 -11.72 -10.76 7.93
N THR A 150 -13.00 -10.50 8.13
CA THR A 150 -13.94 -10.12 7.06
C THR A 150 -14.41 -8.69 7.30
N ILE A 151 -14.06 -7.78 6.37
CA ILE A 151 -14.45 -6.38 6.35
C ILE A 151 -15.81 -6.24 5.64
N ILE A 152 -16.71 -5.49 6.26
CA ILE A 152 -18.05 -5.21 5.71
C ILE A 152 -18.03 -3.83 5.04
N GLY A 153 -18.07 -3.81 3.70
CA GLY A 153 -18.08 -2.59 2.91
C GLY A 153 -19.47 -1.91 2.83
N PRO A 154 -19.52 -0.64 2.40
CA PRO A 154 -20.73 0.21 2.44
C PRO A 154 -21.84 -0.21 1.46
N THR A 155 -21.57 -1.15 0.55
CA THR A 155 -22.53 -1.70 -0.42
C THR A 155 -22.82 -3.19 -0.19
N GLY A 156 -22.62 -3.70 1.03
CA GLY A 156 -22.78 -5.13 1.34
C GLY A 156 -21.73 -6.02 0.68
N ARG A 157 -20.59 -5.42 0.28
CA ARG A 157 -19.45 -6.14 -0.28
C ARG A 157 -18.61 -6.68 0.86
N PHE A 158 -18.24 -7.95 0.79
CA PHE A 158 -17.38 -8.57 1.79
C PHE A 158 -15.96 -8.66 1.26
N ILE A 159 -15.02 -8.16 2.06
CA ILE A 159 -13.59 -8.24 1.75
C ILE A 159 -12.94 -9.07 2.84
N GLU A 160 -12.30 -10.16 2.44
CA GLU A 160 -11.50 -10.96 3.35
C GLU A 160 -10.08 -10.39 3.38
N ALA A 161 -9.57 -10.13 4.58
CA ALA A 161 -8.21 -9.65 4.80
C ALA A 161 -7.45 -10.62 5.69
N ASP A 162 -6.34 -11.15 5.16
CA ASP A 162 -5.44 -12.04 5.87
C ASP A 162 -4.07 -11.38 5.99
N GLY A 163 -3.52 -11.33 7.20
CA GLY A 163 -2.21 -10.74 7.47
C GLY A 163 -1.26 -11.76 8.10
N ARG A 164 -0.02 -11.83 7.59
CA ARG A 164 1.05 -12.67 8.17
C ARG A 164 2.41 -11.98 8.11
N ALA A 165 3.24 -12.27 9.11
CA ALA A 165 4.65 -11.88 9.11
C ALA A 165 5.49 -12.94 8.38
N ALA A 166 6.36 -12.49 7.49
CA ALA A 166 7.27 -13.32 6.69
C ALA A 166 8.71 -12.83 6.90
N GLY A 167 9.37 -13.35 7.95
CA GLY A 167 10.71 -12.89 8.33
C GLY A 167 10.68 -11.43 8.78
N ALA A 168 11.40 -10.56 8.08
CA ALA A 168 11.40 -9.11 8.32
C ALA A 168 10.27 -8.35 7.59
N GLN A 169 9.44 -9.05 6.82
CA GLN A 169 8.39 -8.47 6.00
C GLN A 169 7.02 -8.75 6.59
N VAL A 170 6.07 -7.87 6.28
CA VAL A 170 4.65 -8.10 6.53
C VAL A 170 3.95 -8.27 5.19
N VAL A 171 3.06 -9.26 5.10
CA VAL A 171 2.25 -9.51 3.92
C VAL A 171 0.78 -9.51 4.31
N VAL A 172 -0.03 -8.76 3.57
CA VAL A 172 -1.48 -8.74 3.72
C VAL A 172 -2.11 -9.10 2.39
N TRP A 173 -3.03 -10.06 2.39
CA TRP A 173 -3.87 -10.42 1.27
C TRP A 173 -5.24 -9.81 1.46
N LEU A 174 -5.77 -9.18 0.41
CA LEU A 174 -7.15 -8.68 0.36
C LEU A 174 -7.86 -9.39 -0.80
N THR A 175 -8.94 -10.09 -0.51
CA THR A 175 -9.74 -10.77 -1.53
C THR A 175 -11.20 -10.34 -1.46
N ASP A 176 -11.83 -10.13 -2.61
CA ASP A 176 -13.26 -9.90 -2.66
C ASP A 176 -13.99 -11.24 -2.49
N SER A 177 -14.63 -11.42 -1.34
CA SER A 177 -15.32 -12.65 -0.97
C SER A 177 -16.84 -12.53 -1.09
N THR A 178 -17.37 -11.50 -1.74
CA THR A 178 -18.82 -11.21 -1.78
C THR A 178 -19.71 -12.40 -2.16
N ILE A 179 -19.24 -13.31 -3.03
CA ILE A 179 -19.98 -14.52 -3.42
C ILE A 179 -19.89 -15.62 -2.35
N LYS A 180 -18.72 -15.81 -1.70
CA LYS A 180 -18.53 -16.82 -0.64
C LYS A 180 -19.09 -16.38 0.71
N GLY A 181 -18.98 -15.09 1.01
CA GLY A 181 -19.52 -14.49 2.23
C GLY A 181 -21.03 -14.65 2.34
N LEU A 182 -21.76 -14.64 1.22
CA LEU A 182 -23.20 -14.87 1.21
C LEU A 182 -23.58 -16.32 1.59
N GLU A 183 -22.79 -17.31 1.17
CA GLU A 183 -23.02 -18.72 1.48
C GLU A 183 -22.55 -19.09 2.89
N GLU A 184 -21.41 -18.56 3.35
CA GLU A 184 -20.90 -18.78 4.70
C GLU A 184 -21.63 -17.95 5.77
N SER A 185 -22.14 -16.75 5.45
CA SER A 185 -23.06 -16.00 6.32
C SER A 185 -24.42 -16.68 6.44
N GLY A 186 -24.87 -17.41 5.42
CA GLY A 186 -26.06 -18.25 5.51
C GLY A 186 -25.90 -19.41 6.51
N ALA A 187 -24.69 -19.97 6.65
CA ALA A 187 -24.38 -21.04 7.60
C ALA A 187 -23.97 -20.52 9.00
N ARG A 188 -23.47 -19.28 9.10
CA ARG A 188 -23.22 -18.56 10.36
C ARG A 188 -24.40 -17.66 10.73
N GLY A 189 -25.58 -18.26 10.87
CA GLY A 189 -26.87 -17.61 11.15
C GLY A 189 -26.98 -16.84 12.49
N ARG A 190 -26.13 -15.84 12.69
CA ARG A 190 -26.21 -14.84 13.77
C ARG A 190 -25.94 -13.40 13.31
N LEU A 191 -25.65 -13.19 12.01
CA LEU A 191 -25.48 -11.84 11.46
C LEU A 191 -26.82 -11.09 11.31
N GLU A 192 -27.92 -11.83 11.13
CA GLU A 192 -29.29 -11.26 11.09
C GLU A 192 -29.80 -10.84 12.47
N GLU A 193 -29.20 -11.34 13.55
CA GLU A 193 -29.61 -11.06 14.93
C GLU A 193 -28.98 -9.76 15.47
N VAL A 194 -27.80 -9.36 14.97
CA VAL A 194 -27.14 -8.08 15.34
C VAL A 194 -27.62 -6.89 14.49
N ARG A 195 -27.75 -7.07 13.17
CA ARG A 195 -29.10 -7.19 12.61
C ARG A 195 -30.21 -6.42 13.31
N GLN A 196 -31.14 -7.20 13.84
CA GLN A 196 -32.34 -6.81 14.57
C GLN A 196 -32.14 -5.90 15.79
N VAL A 197 -31.00 -5.93 16.48
CA VAL A 197 -30.82 -5.14 17.72
C VAL A 197 -30.31 -3.71 17.43
N ILE A 198 -29.62 -3.50 16.30
CA ILE A 198 -29.19 -2.17 15.83
C ILE A 198 -30.10 -1.65 14.69
N SER A 199 -30.85 -2.54 14.02
CA SER A 199 -31.74 -2.22 12.91
C SER A 199 -33.17 -1.85 13.34
N GLU A 200 -33.33 -0.93 14.28
CA GLU A 200 -34.65 -0.30 14.43
C GLU A 200 -34.94 0.69 13.30
N ASP A 201 -33.90 1.18 12.59
CA ASP A 201 -33.90 1.63 11.18
C ASP A 201 -32.64 2.52 10.94
N PRO A 202 -31.55 2.01 10.35
CA PRO A 202 -30.32 2.79 10.12
C PRO A 202 -30.56 3.97 9.16
N VAL A 203 -31.58 3.89 8.28
CA VAL A 203 -32.00 5.04 7.46
C VAL A 203 -32.62 6.09 8.36
N ALA A 204 -33.45 5.69 9.34
CA ALA A 204 -34.03 6.62 10.29
C ALA A 204 -32.97 7.31 11.17
N PHE A 205 -31.88 6.62 11.55
CA PHE A 205 -30.80 7.24 12.32
C PHE A 205 -30.01 8.27 11.49
N VAL A 206 -29.67 7.93 10.24
CA VAL A 206 -29.02 8.88 9.32
C VAL A 206 -29.96 10.03 8.97
N ASP A 207 -31.25 9.76 8.76
CA ASP A 207 -32.28 10.79 8.52
C ASP A 207 -32.44 11.70 9.74
N MET A 208 -32.44 11.15 10.95
CA MET A 208 -32.46 11.91 12.20
C MET A 208 -31.23 12.83 12.32
N LEU A 209 -30.02 12.31 12.12
CA LEU A 209 -28.79 13.10 12.17
C LEU A 209 -28.73 14.14 11.03
N SER A 210 -29.30 13.84 9.87
CA SER A 210 -29.38 14.78 8.75
C SER A 210 -30.24 16.01 9.07
N LYS A 211 -31.24 15.83 9.95
CA LYS A 211 -32.18 16.86 10.42
C LYS A 211 -31.81 17.46 11.78
N ALA A 212 -30.74 16.98 12.42
CA ALA A 212 -30.36 17.45 13.74
C ALA A 212 -30.06 18.96 13.74
N PRO A 213 -30.49 19.71 14.77
CA PRO A 213 -30.32 21.17 14.85
C PRO A 213 -28.91 21.60 15.31
N PHE A 214 -27.94 20.70 15.23
CA PHE A 214 -26.53 20.95 15.56
C PHE A 214 -25.63 20.37 14.48
N PRO A 215 -24.42 20.92 14.27
CA PRO A 215 -23.49 20.42 13.27
C PRO A 215 -23.09 18.97 13.56
N VAL A 216 -23.26 18.09 12.57
CA VAL A 216 -22.81 16.69 12.63
C VAL A 216 -22.08 16.38 11.33
N TRP A 217 -20.92 15.74 11.45
CA TRP A 217 -20.10 15.36 10.32
C TRP A 217 -19.26 14.13 10.62
N ARG A 218 -18.76 13.51 9.56
CA ARG A 218 -17.90 12.33 9.61
C ARG A 218 -16.68 12.56 8.73
N LEU A 219 -15.53 12.13 9.24
CA LEU A 219 -14.29 12.07 8.49
C LEU A 219 -13.98 10.63 8.08
N SER A 220 -13.18 10.50 7.03
CA SER A 220 -12.39 9.31 6.75
C SER A 220 -11.20 9.24 7.71
N SER A 221 -10.68 8.03 7.89
CA SER A 221 -9.31 7.68 8.29
C SER A 221 -8.23 8.70 7.89
N GLY A 222 -8.20 9.14 6.64
CA GLY A 222 -7.30 10.16 6.11
C GLY A 222 -7.62 11.60 6.51
N GLN A 223 -8.40 11.81 7.58
CA GLN A 223 -8.83 13.12 8.11
C GLN A 223 -9.62 13.98 7.11
N LYS A 224 -10.25 13.35 6.11
CA LYS A 224 -11.05 14.03 5.11
C LYS A 224 -12.53 13.98 5.42
N LEU A 225 -13.22 15.10 5.27
CA LEU A 225 -14.69 15.19 5.36
C LEU A 225 -15.34 14.31 4.30
N ILE A 226 -16.13 13.32 4.73
CA ILE A 226 -16.85 12.38 3.84
C ILE A 226 -18.38 12.52 3.93
N TRP A 227 -18.89 13.11 5.02
CA TRP A 227 -20.32 13.35 5.20
C TRP A 227 -20.54 14.47 6.21
N ALA A 228 -21.58 15.27 5.99
CA ALA A 228 -22.01 16.29 6.93
C ALA A 228 -23.51 16.56 6.80
N ASN A 229 -24.16 16.94 7.90
CA ASN A 229 -25.55 17.35 7.88
C ASN A 229 -25.72 18.80 7.42
N LYS A 230 -26.98 19.21 7.21
CA LYS A 230 -27.30 20.55 6.71
C LYS A 230 -26.82 21.66 7.66
N CYS A 231 -27.00 21.47 8.97
CA CYS A 231 -26.58 22.43 9.99
C CYS A 231 -25.05 22.67 9.94
N TYR A 232 -24.25 21.63 9.71
CA TYR A 232 -22.81 21.76 9.52
C TYR A 232 -22.47 22.61 8.31
N ILE A 233 -23.07 22.31 7.15
CA ILE A 233 -22.83 23.04 5.89
C ILE A 233 -23.13 24.53 6.05
N GLU A 234 -24.24 24.85 6.71
CA GLU A 234 -24.61 26.24 7.03
C GLU A 234 -23.61 26.90 7.97
N THR A 235 -23.13 26.18 8.98
CA THR A 235 -22.18 26.71 9.97
C THR A 235 -20.81 27.00 9.38
N VAL A 236 -20.33 26.17 8.44
CA VAL A 236 -19.06 26.39 7.74
C VAL A 236 -19.21 27.27 6.48
N GLU A 237 -20.39 27.87 6.28
CA GLU A 237 -20.74 28.74 5.15
C GLU A 237 -20.47 28.10 3.76
N ALA A 238 -20.58 26.78 3.66
CA ALA A 238 -20.39 26.06 2.41
C ALA A 238 -21.65 26.08 1.54
N LYS A 239 -21.47 26.19 0.22
CA LYS A 239 -22.60 26.22 -0.74
C LYS A 239 -23.35 24.89 -0.86
N SER A 240 -22.65 23.78 -0.62
CA SER A 240 -23.18 22.42 -0.70
C SER A 240 -22.23 21.44 0.00
N LEU A 241 -22.71 20.22 0.25
CA LEU A 241 -21.87 19.14 0.79
C LEU A 241 -20.67 18.88 -0.13
N ASP A 242 -20.88 18.80 -1.45
CA ASP A 242 -19.79 18.59 -2.42
C ASP A 242 -18.74 19.71 -2.39
N ALA A 243 -19.18 20.96 -2.22
CA ALA A 243 -18.27 22.08 -2.05
C ALA A 243 -17.47 21.99 -0.74
N ALA A 244 -18.13 21.62 0.36
CA ALA A 244 -17.47 21.42 1.66
C ALA A 244 -16.46 20.28 1.63
N MET A 245 -16.80 19.15 0.98
CA MET A 245 -15.90 18.00 0.82
C MET A 245 -14.71 18.32 -0.08
N LYS A 246 -14.89 19.10 -1.16
CA LYS A 246 -13.76 19.52 -2.01
C LYS A 246 -12.84 20.50 -1.31
N ALA A 247 -13.40 21.47 -0.58
CA ALA A 247 -12.63 22.48 0.14
C ALA A 247 -12.07 21.98 1.48
N GLN A 248 -12.55 20.83 1.98
CA GLN A 248 -12.21 20.29 3.29
C GLN A 248 -12.39 21.33 4.41
N THR A 249 -13.52 22.05 4.35
CA THR A 249 -13.81 23.16 5.27
C THR A 249 -14.20 22.61 6.64
N MET A 250 -13.42 22.97 7.66
CA MET A 250 -13.62 22.54 9.05
C MET A 250 -14.20 23.69 9.90
N LEU A 251 -14.90 23.33 10.98
CA LEU A 251 -15.47 24.29 11.95
C LEU A 251 -14.41 25.16 12.63
N THR A 252 -13.25 24.57 12.96
CA THR A 252 -12.18 25.23 13.72
C THR A 252 -10.83 24.79 13.16
N PRO A 253 -9.81 25.68 13.14
CA PRO A 253 -8.45 25.31 12.71
C PRO A 253 -7.81 24.19 13.56
N ASP A 254 -8.15 24.07 14.84
CA ASP A 254 -7.58 23.07 15.77
C ASP A 254 -8.15 21.65 15.56
N TYR A 255 -9.04 21.48 14.58
CA TYR A 255 -9.79 20.25 14.41
C TYR A 255 -8.90 19.03 14.06
N LEU A 256 -7.80 19.23 13.34
CA LEU A 256 -6.86 18.15 13.01
C LEU A 256 -6.27 17.52 14.28
N GLU A 257 -5.93 18.34 15.29
CA GLU A 257 -5.41 17.85 16.58
C GLU A 257 -6.47 17.10 17.39
N MET A 258 -7.73 17.56 17.35
CA MET A 258 -8.84 16.87 18.02
C MET A 258 -9.14 15.50 17.37
N THR A 259 -8.99 15.42 16.04
CA THR A 259 -9.26 14.18 15.30
C THR A 259 -8.17 13.14 15.52
N THR A 260 -6.89 13.52 15.52
CA THR A 260 -5.79 12.61 15.83
C THR A 260 -5.90 12.09 17.27
N ALA A 261 -6.25 12.96 18.23
CA ALA A 261 -6.49 12.55 19.61
C ALA A 261 -7.68 11.57 19.75
N SER A 262 -8.77 11.80 18.99
CA SER A 262 -9.96 10.94 19.04
C SER A 262 -9.72 9.59 18.36
N LEU A 263 -9.02 9.58 17.23
CA LEU A 263 -8.61 8.35 16.55
C LEU A 263 -7.73 7.51 17.46
N ALA A 264 -6.75 8.12 18.14
CA ALA A 264 -5.92 7.43 19.12
C ALA A 264 -6.71 6.86 20.32
N GLN A 265 -7.78 7.55 20.76
CA GLN A 265 -8.65 7.06 21.84
C GLN A 265 -9.59 5.93 21.41
N ASN A 266 -10.14 5.98 20.19
CA ASN A 266 -10.96 4.90 19.66
C ASN A 266 -10.14 3.63 19.47
N ASP A 267 -8.89 3.76 19.01
CA ASP A 267 -7.94 2.65 18.93
C ASP A 267 -7.71 2.02 20.32
N ALA A 268 -7.72 2.81 21.40
CA ALA A 268 -7.55 2.33 22.76
C ALA A 268 -8.82 1.70 23.38
N LYS A 269 -10.02 2.10 22.94
CA LYS A 269 -11.30 1.62 23.48
C LYS A 269 -11.85 0.39 22.76
N SER A 270 -11.45 0.14 21.52
CA SER A 270 -11.80 -1.09 20.77
C SER A 270 -11.04 -2.34 21.24
N GLY A 271 -10.14 -2.21 22.22
CA GLY A 271 -9.38 -3.31 22.81
C GLY A 271 -10.04 -3.97 24.03
N VAL A 272 -11.37 -3.92 24.15
CA VAL A 272 -12.15 -4.60 25.21
C VAL A 272 -13.21 -5.49 24.59
#